data_AF-A0A7I5EDR9-F1
#
_entry.id   AF-A0A7I5EDR9-F1
#
_cell.length_a   1.000
_cell.length_b   1.000
_cell.length_c   1.000
_cell.angle_alpha   90.00
_cell.angle_beta   90.00
_cell.angle_gamma   90.00
#
_symmetry.space_group_name_H-M   'P 1'
#
loop_
_entity.id
_entity.type
_entity.pdbx_description
1 polymer ?
#
loop_
_entity_poly.entity_id
_entity_poly.type
_entity_poly.pdbx_seq_one_letter_code
_entity_poly.pdbx_strand_id
1 'polypeptide(L)'
;MTDELVKLVNEEPNSYRSAKYSTWSVLAEQEFYKLLAICFHMNAEKRSSLKEYWSARIICTGSFAARLMTRNRFIKGLNSLHFVDNDTSGKSNRLYTVQPVIDSMNKAFGDEFTGVRKKCYNKTCQ
;
A
#
# COMPACT_ATOMS: atom_id res chain seq x y z
N MET A 1 -0.17 -9.69 -8.67
CA MET A 1 0.49 -8.37 -8.55
C MET A 1 1.62 -8.38 -9.56
N THR A 2 1.75 -7.37 -10.41
CA THR A 2 2.75 -7.34 -11.49
C THR A 2 4.16 -7.08 -10.92
N ASP A 3 5.19 -7.58 -11.59
CA ASP A 3 6.59 -7.37 -11.19
C ASP A 3 6.96 -5.87 -11.17
N GLU A 4 6.34 -5.07 -12.04
CA GLU A 4 6.44 -3.60 -12.05
C GLU A 4 5.99 -2.98 -10.71
N LEU A 5 4.88 -3.47 -10.14
CA LEU A 5 4.40 -3.00 -8.84
C LEU A 5 5.34 -3.43 -7.71
N VAL A 6 5.84 -4.67 -7.74
CA VAL A 6 6.78 -5.18 -6.73
C VAL A 6 8.06 -4.33 -6.72
N LYS A 7 8.57 -3.98 -7.90
CA LYS A 7 9.74 -3.13 -8.06
C LYS A 7 9.52 -1.73 -7.49
N LEU A 8 8.45 -1.05 -7.91
CA LEU A 8 8.08 0.30 -7.45
C LEU A 8 7.89 0.37 -5.93
N VAL A 9 7.43 -0.73 -5.34
CA VAL A 9 7.07 -0.81 -3.93
C VAL A 9 8.24 -1.19 -3.04
N ASN A 10 9.21 -1.95 -3.54
CA ASN A 10 10.35 -2.38 -2.72
C ASN A 10 11.61 -1.57 -2.99
N GLU A 11 11.92 -1.25 -4.23
CA GLU A 11 13.21 -0.63 -4.57
C GLU A 11 13.22 0.86 -4.24
N GLU A 12 12.17 1.60 -4.65
CA GLU A 12 12.08 3.05 -4.45
C GLU A 12 12.03 3.44 -2.96
N PRO A 13 11.15 2.85 -2.13
CA PRO A 13 11.11 3.16 -0.69
C PRO A 13 12.42 2.88 0.02
N ASN A 14 13.12 1.80 -0.36
CA ASN A 14 14.36 1.39 0.27
C ASN A 14 15.52 2.31 -0.11
N SER A 15 15.65 2.67 -1.40
CA SER A 15 16.67 3.62 -1.88
C SER A 15 16.52 4.99 -1.19
N TYR A 16 15.30 5.54 -1.18
CA TYR A 16 15.02 6.82 -0.52
C TYR A 16 15.31 6.79 0.98
N ARG A 17 14.89 5.73 1.67
CA ARG A 17 15.07 5.64 3.13
C ARG A 17 16.50 5.33 3.55
N SER A 18 17.25 4.54 2.79
CA SER A 18 18.66 4.29 3.09
C SER A 18 19.50 5.55 2.91
N ALA A 19 19.17 6.40 1.93
CA ALA A 19 19.82 7.70 1.75
C ALA A 19 19.49 8.68 2.90
N LYS A 20 18.26 8.63 3.42
CA LYS A 20 17.77 9.59 4.42
C LYS A 20 18.01 9.18 5.88
N TYR A 21 18.12 7.88 6.17
CA TYR A 21 18.25 7.36 7.53
C TYR A 21 19.24 6.20 7.58
N SER A 22 20.37 6.40 8.27
CA SER A 22 21.42 5.38 8.45
C SER A 22 20.97 4.15 9.25
N THR A 23 19.89 4.25 10.02
CA THR A 23 19.31 3.14 10.82
C THR A 23 18.14 2.44 10.12
N TRP A 24 17.89 2.75 8.83
CA TRP A 24 16.83 2.11 8.08
C TRP A 24 17.15 0.63 7.84
N SER A 25 16.23 -0.23 8.27
CA SER A 25 16.22 -1.63 7.85
C SER A 25 15.36 -1.74 6.60
N VAL A 26 15.99 -2.24 5.53
CA VAL A 26 15.38 -2.55 4.23
C VAL A 26 14.04 -3.26 4.44
N LEU A 27 12.99 -2.75 3.80
CA LEU A 27 11.67 -3.37 3.75
C LEU A 27 11.75 -4.53 2.76
N ALA A 28 11.66 -5.76 3.25
CA ALA A 28 11.63 -6.92 2.37
C ALA A 28 10.28 -7.03 1.65
N GLU A 29 10.26 -7.64 0.47
CA GLU A 29 9.03 -7.88 -0.30
C GLU A 29 7.95 -8.58 0.54
N GLN A 30 8.34 -9.60 1.32
CA GLN A 30 7.44 -10.28 2.24
C GLN A 30 6.85 -9.35 3.32
N GLU A 31 7.61 -8.36 3.78
CA GLU A 31 7.11 -7.37 4.73
C GLU A 31 6.09 -6.44 4.08
N PHE A 32 6.27 -6.10 2.80
CA PHE A 32 5.27 -5.33 2.07
C PHE A 32 3.95 -6.10 1.93
N TYR A 33 3.98 -7.39 1.60
CA TYR A 33 2.77 -8.20 1.56
C TYR A 33 2.07 -8.29 2.92
N LYS A 34 2.84 -8.42 4.01
CA LYS A 34 2.29 -8.36 5.38
C LYS A 34 1.64 -7.01 5.67
N LEU A 35 2.22 -5.91 5.19
CA LEU A 35 1.69 -4.56 5.35
C LEU A 35 0.33 -4.44 4.62
N LEU A 36 0.24 -4.91 3.39
CA LEU A 36 -1.02 -4.98 2.63
C LEU A 36 -2.07 -5.86 3.31
N ALA A 37 -1.68 -7.04 3.79
CA ALA A 37 -2.59 -7.96 4.49
C ALA A 37 -3.19 -7.30 5.73
N ILE A 38 -2.40 -6.53 6.48
CA ILE A 38 -2.88 -5.75 7.62
C ILE A 38 -3.85 -4.65 7.15
N CYS A 39 -3.54 -3.91 6.07
CA CYS A 39 -4.45 -2.91 5.52
C CYS A 39 -5.79 -3.51 5.09
N PHE A 40 -5.81 -4.67 4.44
CA PHE A 40 -7.07 -5.35 4.09
C PHE A 40 -7.84 -5.80 5.32
N HIS A 41 -7.16 -6.34 6.32
CA HIS A 41 -7.79 -6.70 7.58
C HIS A 41 -8.44 -5.49 8.27
N MET A 42 -7.79 -4.32 8.25
CA MET A 42 -8.35 -3.07 8.79
C MET A 42 -9.60 -2.60 8.04
N ASN A 43 -9.68 -2.87 6.73
CA ASN A 43 -10.87 -2.57 5.95
C ASN A 43 -12.03 -3.53 6.27
N ALA A 44 -11.72 -4.82 6.51
CA ALA A 44 -12.71 -5.84 6.84
C ALA A 44 -13.24 -5.72 8.28
N GLU A 45 -12.38 -5.38 9.24
CA GLU A 45 -12.71 -5.27 10.66
C GLU A 45 -12.41 -3.86 11.16
N LYS A 46 -13.35 -2.93 11.05
CA LYS A 46 -13.14 -1.57 11.55
C LYS A 46 -13.03 -1.53 13.07
N ARG A 47 -11.90 -1.02 13.57
CA ARG A 47 -11.64 -0.76 15.00
C ARG A 47 -11.61 0.73 15.31
N SER A 48 -11.75 1.08 16.59
CA SER A 48 -11.86 2.48 17.03
C SER A 48 -10.53 3.22 16.89
N SER A 49 -9.42 2.50 16.97
CA SER A 49 -8.08 3.08 16.82
C SER A 49 -7.10 2.12 16.15
N LEU A 50 -6.05 2.70 15.54
CA LEU A 50 -4.97 1.93 14.90
C LEU A 50 -4.29 0.97 15.89
N LYS A 51 -4.17 1.35 17.16
CA LYS A 51 -3.48 0.55 18.19
C LYS A 51 -4.24 -0.74 18.50
N GLU A 52 -5.57 -0.70 18.44
CA GLU A 52 -6.41 -1.85 18.75
C GLU A 52 -6.16 -3.03 17.82
N TYR A 53 -5.74 -2.81 16.58
CA TYR A 53 -5.41 -3.91 15.66
C TYR A 53 -4.27 -4.81 16.16
N TRP A 54 -3.38 -4.29 17.01
CA TRP A 54 -2.28 -5.05 17.64
C TRP A 54 -2.65 -5.64 19.00
N SER A 55 -3.85 -5.36 19.51
CA SER A 55 -4.35 -5.91 20.76
C SER A 55 -5.18 -7.17 20.50
N ALA A 56 -4.97 -8.20 21.32
CA ALA A 56 -5.86 -9.36 21.34
C ALA A 56 -7.24 -8.93 21.86
N ARG A 57 -8.32 -9.38 21.22
CA ARG A 57 -9.64 -9.27 21.83
C ARG A 57 -9.78 -10.41 22.84
N ILE A 58 -10.52 -10.18 23.91
CA ILE A 58 -10.81 -11.21 24.92
C ILE A 58 -11.44 -12.47 24.27
N ILE A 59 -12.18 -12.28 23.17
CA ILE A 59 -12.91 -13.35 22.46
C ILE A 59 -12.06 -14.01 21.35
N CYS A 60 -10.95 -13.41 20.91
CA CYS A 60 -10.13 -13.93 19.82
C CYS A 60 -8.75 -14.35 20.31
N THR A 61 -8.29 -15.53 19.90
CA THR A 61 -6.93 -16.00 20.16
C THR A 61 -5.91 -15.18 19.35
N GLY A 62 -5.46 -14.09 19.94
CA GLY A 62 -4.39 -13.24 19.45
C GLY A 62 -4.80 -12.18 18.41
N SER A 63 -3.94 -11.17 18.23
CA SER A 63 -4.10 -10.14 17.21
C SER A 63 -3.53 -10.62 15.87
N PHE A 64 -4.33 -10.53 14.80
CA PHE A 64 -3.87 -10.80 13.44
C PHE A 64 -2.65 -9.95 13.06
N ALA A 65 -2.74 -8.63 13.27
CA ALA A 65 -1.66 -7.70 12.93
C ALA A 65 -0.38 -7.97 13.73
N ALA A 66 -0.50 -8.29 15.03
CA ALA A 66 0.63 -8.59 15.90
C ALA A 66 1.36 -9.88 15.51
N ARG A 67 0.67 -10.86 14.92
CA ARG A 67 1.30 -12.08 14.38
C ARG A 67 2.12 -11.82 13.11
N LEU A 68 1.77 -10.79 12.34
CA LEU A 68 2.44 -10.50 11.06
C LEU A 68 3.66 -9.58 11.24
N MET A 69 3.51 -8.48 11.99
CA MET A 69 4.61 -7.56 12.28
C MET A 69 4.30 -6.69 13.50
N THR A 70 5.33 -6.05 14.08
CA THR A 70 5.12 -5.10 15.17
C THR A 70 4.45 -3.82 14.67
N ARG A 71 3.65 -3.17 15.52
CA ARG A 71 2.99 -1.89 15.20
C ARG A 71 4.01 -0.82 14.76
N ASN A 72 5.16 -0.77 15.43
CA ASN A 72 6.19 0.21 15.11
C ASN A 72 6.82 -0.06 13.74
N ARG A 73 7.04 -1.33 13.36
CA ARG A 73 7.50 -1.68 12.01
C ARG A 73 6.45 -1.34 10.96
N PHE A 74 5.18 -1.61 11.22
CA PHE A 74 4.08 -1.24 10.33
C PHE A 74 4.01 0.27 10.07
N ILE A 75 4.05 1.10 11.12
CA ILE A 75 4.03 2.57 10.99
C ILE A 75 5.27 3.06 10.23
N LYS A 76 6.46 2.50 10.52
CA LYS A 76 7.69 2.83 9.78
C LYS A 76 7.56 2.46 8.30
N GLY A 77 7.01 1.28 8.00
CA GLY A 77 6.74 0.81 6.64
C GLY A 77 5.78 1.72 5.88
N LEU A 78 4.66 2.10 6.49
CA LEU A 78 3.71 3.04 5.89
C LEU A 78 4.37 4.38 5.57
N ASN A 79 5.14 4.91 6.52
CA ASN A 79 5.83 6.18 6.33
C ASN A 79 6.96 6.09 5.30
N SER A 80 7.47 4.90 5.00
CA SER A 80 8.50 4.71 3.98
C SER A 80 7.98 4.60 2.57
N LEU A 81 6.67 4.35 2.37
CA LEU A 81 6.09 4.23 1.03
C LEU A 81 6.29 5.53 0.24
N HIS A 82 7.22 5.48 -0.70
CA HIS A 82 7.60 6.57 -1.57
C HIS A 82 7.81 5.95 -2.95
N PHE A 83 6.96 6.30 -3.90
CA PHE A 83 6.88 5.64 -5.21
C PHE A 83 7.50 6.46 -6.33
N VAL A 84 8.11 7.60 -5.99
CA VAL A 84 8.54 8.61 -6.96
C VAL A 84 9.72 9.37 -6.41
N ASP A 85 10.84 9.41 -7.12
CA ASP A 85 11.97 10.25 -6.75
C ASP A 85 11.61 11.75 -6.72
N ASN A 86 11.96 12.43 -5.63
CA ASN A 86 11.63 13.84 -5.40
C ASN A 86 12.44 14.80 -6.27
N ASP A 87 13.60 14.35 -6.78
CA ASP A 87 14.50 15.20 -7.57
C ASP A 87 14.13 15.21 -9.07
N THR A 88 13.45 14.15 -9.54
CA THR A 88 13.09 13.98 -10.95
C THR A 88 11.60 14.20 -11.24
N SER A 89 10.74 14.22 -10.21
CA SER A 89 9.30 14.34 -10.42
C SER A 89 8.82 15.78 -10.62
N GLY A 90 8.24 16.03 -11.79
CA GLY A 90 7.44 17.22 -12.04
C GLY A 90 6.26 17.25 -11.08
N LYS A 91 6.28 18.18 -10.12
CA LYS A 91 5.23 18.41 -9.11
C LYS A 91 3.96 19.02 -9.72
N SER A 92 3.58 18.57 -10.91
CA SER A 92 2.52 19.16 -11.74
C SER A 92 1.11 18.85 -11.20
N ASN A 93 0.94 17.78 -10.42
CA ASN A 93 -0.33 17.41 -9.81
C ASN A 93 -0.14 17.00 -8.34
N ARG A 94 -1.21 17.05 -7.53
CA ARG A 94 -1.17 16.77 -6.08
C ARG A 94 -0.95 15.29 -5.74
N LEU A 95 -1.22 14.38 -6.69
CA LEU A 95 -1.14 12.93 -6.53
C LEU A 95 0.14 12.34 -7.13
N TYR A 96 1.10 13.18 -7.51
CA TYR A 96 2.27 12.77 -8.29
C TYR A 96 3.02 11.63 -7.62
N THR A 97 3.11 11.64 -6.29
CA THR A 97 3.78 10.62 -5.47
C THR A 97 3.14 9.23 -5.52
N VAL A 98 1.86 9.10 -5.88
CA VAL A 98 1.15 7.82 -5.99
C VAL A 98 0.77 7.47 -7.43
N GLN A 99 1.00 8.39 -8.36
CA GLN A 99 0.63 8.25 -9.77
C GLN A 99 1.20 6.97 -10.42
N PRO A 100 2.47 6.57 -10.19
CA PRO A 100 3.01 5.34 -10.81
C PRO A 100 2.27 4.08 -10.36
N VAL A 101 1.83 4.03 -9.10
CA VAL A 101 1.04 2.90 -8.57
C VAL A 101 -0.33 2.87 -9.24
N ILE A 102 -0.97 4.04 -9.35
CA ILE A 102 -2.28 4.18 -10.02
C ILE A 102 -2.19 3.77 -11.48
N ASP A 103 -1.16 4.22 -12.20
CA ASP A 103 -0.96 3.93 -13.62
C ASP A 103 -0.71 2.42 -13.82
N SER A 104 0.12 1.81 -12.98
CA SER A 104 0.38 0.37 -13.03
C SER A 104 -0.86 -0.45 -12.70
N MET A 105 -1.67 -0.03 -11.73
CA MET A 105 -2.96 -0.64 -11.43
C MET A 105 -3.93 -0.49 -12.60
N ASN A 106 -4.07 0.70 -13.17
CA ASN A 106 -4.96 0.97 -14.30
C ASN A 106 -4.56 0.17 -15.55
N LYS A 107 -3.26 -0.03 -15.78
CA LYS A 107 -2.76 -0.92 -16.83
C LYS A 107 -3.17 -2.37 -16.56
N ALA A 108 -2.87 -2.88 -15.36
CA ALA A 108 -3.19 -4.26 -14.99
C ALA A 108 -4.70 -4.56 -15.05
N PHE A 109 -5.55 -3.64 -14.60
CA PHE A 109 -7.00 -3.82 -14.63
C PHE A 109 -7.62 -3.43 -15.98
N GLY A 110 -7.06 -2.45 -16.69
CA GLY A 110 -7.56 -1.99 -17.98
C GLY A 110 -7.53 -3.09 -19.03
N ASP A 111 -6.49 -3.92 -19.01
CA ASP A 111 -6.36 -5.07 -19.91
C ASP A 111 -7.43 -6.16 -19.62
N GLU A 112 -7.80 -6.36 -18.36
CA GLU A 112 -8.83 -7.35 -17.96
C GLU A 112 -10.27 -6.84 -18.10
N PHE A 113 -10.53 -5.54 -17.90
CA PHE A 113 -11.89 -4.96 -17.86
C PHE A 113 -12.45 -4.54 -19.23
N THR A 114 -11.72 -4.72 -20.33
CA THR A 114 -12.19 -4.35 -21.68
C THR A 114 -13.43 -5.12 -22.15
N GLY A 115 -13.80 -6.23 -21.49
CA GLY A 115 -14.99 -7.04 -21.80
C GLY A 115 -16.33 -6.60 -21.20
N VAL A 116 -16.37 -5.63 -20.27
CA VAL A 116 -17.62 -5.27 -19.54
C VAL A 116 -17.92 -3.77 -19.64
N ARG A 117 -18.03 -3.23 -20.86
CA ARG A 117 -18.56 -1.86 -21.05
C ARG A 117 -20.06 -1.88 -21.34
N LYS A 118 -20.89 -1.85 -20.29
CA LYS A 118 -22.04 -0.94 -20.27
C LYS A 118 -21.66 0.27 -19.43
N LYS A 119 -21.26 1.36 -20.09
CA LYS A 119 -21.02 2.64 -19.42
C LYS A 119 -22.37 3.24 -19.02
N CYS A 120 -22.84 3.02 -17.79
CA CYS A 120 -23.85 3.91 -17.21
C CYS A 120 -23.11 5.02 -16.46
N TYR A 121 -22.84 6.12 -17.16
CA TYR A 121 -22.37 7.36 -16.53
C TYR A 121 -23.62 8.17 -16.17
N ASN A 122 -23.84 8.41 -14.87
CA ASN A 122 -24.96 9.19 -14.30
C ASN A 122 -26.39 8.71 -14.63
N LYS A 123 -27.01 7.98 -13.69
CA LYS A 123 -28.46 7.88 -13.39
C LYS A 123 -29.49 7.95 -14.54
N THR A 124 -29.17 7.53 -15.76
CA THR A 124 -30.16 7.21 -16.78
C THR A 124 -29.51 6.21 -17.72
N CYS A 125 -29.76 4.93 -17.47
CA CYS A 125 -29.54 3.91 -18.48
C CYS A 125 -30.82 3.94 -19.36
N GLN A 126 -30.66 4.29 -20.63
CA GLN A 126 -31.70 4.15 -21.66
C GLN A 126 -31.57 2.77 -22.31
#